data_AF-A0A255S6V2-F1
#
_entry.id   AF-A0A255S6V2-F1
#
_cell.length_a   1.000
_cell.length_b   1.000
_cell.length_c   1.000
_cell.angle_alpha   90.00
_cell.angle_beta   90.00
_cell.angle_gamma   90.00
#
_symmetry.space_group_name_H-M   'P 1'
#
loop_
_entity.id
_entity.type
_entity.pdbx_description
1 polymer ?
#
loop_
_entity_poly.entity_id
_entity_poly.type
_entity_poly.pdbx_seq_one_letter_code
_entity_poly.pdbx_strand_id
1 'polypeptide(L)' 'MRRKVIDIKPDTFRGLSVIAASRGTNLKRFIERSLDELVESYDDATIYRYLQQTDPEGMEMLSEDEQAAFEKKYGL' A
#
# COMPACT_ATOMS: atom_id res chain seq x y z
N MET A 1 -20.01 7.39 2.75
CA MET A 1 -19.60 6.46 3.84
C MET A 1 -20.69 5.41 4.04
N ARG A 2 -20.36 4.11 3.99
CA ARG A 2 -21.31 3.01 4.24
C ARG A 2 -21.08 2.44 5.64
N ARG A 3 -22.14 2.27 6.44
CA ARG A 3 -22.03 1.72 7.81
C ARG A 3 -22.07 0.20 7.77
N LYS A 4 -21.16 -0.44 8.49
CA LYS A 4 -21.16 -1.88 8.78
C LYS A 4 -20.97 -2.08 10.28
N VAL A 5 -21.70 -3.05 10.83
CA VAL A 5 -21.53 -3.52 12.21
C VAL A 5 -20.65 -4.75 12.14
N ILE A 6 -19.59 -4.78 12.95
CA ILE A 6 -18.62 -5.88 12.99
C ILE A 6 -18.44 -6.33 14.43
N ASP A 7 -18.29 -7.63 14.62
CA ASP A 7 -17.95 -8.21 15.91
C ASP A 7 -16.43 -8.33 16.00
N ILE A 8 -15.87 -7.81 17.10
CA ILE A 8 -14.43 -7.84 17.38
C ILE A 8 -14.22 -8.58 18.69
N LYS A 9 -13.27 -9.53 18.70
CA LYS A 9 -12.90 -10.25 19.93
C LYS A 9 -12.55 -9.25 21.06
N PRO A 10 -12.95 -9.49 22.32
CA PRO A 10 -12.73 -8.53 23.41
C PRO A 10 -11.27 -8.09 23.58
N ASP A 11 -10.33 -9.02 23.48
CA ASP A 11 -8.89 -8.71 23.62
C ASP A 11 -8.37 -7.88 22.46
N THR A 12 -8.84 -8.17 21.24
CA THR A 12 -8.53 -7.37 20.05
C THR A 12 -9.09 -5.96 20.18
N PHE A 13 -10.33 -5.81 20.67
CA PHE A 13 -10.93 -4.49 20.90
C PHE A 13 -10.10 -3.66 21.90
N ARG A 14 -9.64 -4.27 23.00
CA ARG A 14 -8.77 -3.61 23.99
C ARG A 14 -7.44 -3.20 23.36
N GLY A 15 -6.78 -4.11 22.64
CA GLY A 15 -5.50 -3.83 21.97
C GLY A 15 -5.62 -2.67 20.99
N LEU A 16 -6.62 -2.70 20.10
CA LEU A 16 -6.87 -1.64 19.14
C LEU A 16 -7.18 -0.30 19.83
N SER A 17 -7.91 -0.32 20.95
CA SER A 17 -8.25 0.89 21.70
C SER A 17 -7.01 1.56 22.29
N VAL A 18 -6.08 0.78 22.84
CA VAL A 18 -4.80 1.28 23.37
C VAL A 18 -3.96 1.89 22.25
N ILE A 19 -3.87 1.21 21.11
CA ILE A 19 -3.12 1.70 19.93
C ILE A 19 -3.75 2.99 19.37
N ALA A 20 -5.07 3.07 19.31
CA ALA A 20 -5.76 4.28 18.87
C ALA A 20 -5.45 5.46 19.81
N ALA A 21 -5.55 5.23 21.12
CA ALA A 21 -5.26 6.24 22.13
C ALA A 21 -3.79 6.72 22.06
N SER A 22 -2.83 5.81 21.89
CA SER A 22 -1.41 6.17 21.78
C SER A 22 -1.10 7.00 20.52
N ARG A 23 -1.91 6.84 19.47
CA ARG A 23 -1.86 7.65 18.24
C ARG A 23 -2.72 8.93 18.30
N GLY A 24 -3.28 9.28 19.46
CA GLY A 24 -4.11 10.47 19.62
C GLY A 24 -5.41 10.44 18.81
N THR A 25 -5.93 9.25 18.52
CA THR A 25 -7.17 9.06 17.76
C THR A 25 -8.17 8.17 18.52
N ASN A 26 -9.40 8.10 18.03
CA ASN A 26 -10.40 7.17 18.57
C ASN A 26 -10.40 5.84 17.79
N LEU A 27 -10.89 4.78 18.44
CA LEU A 27 -10.91 3.43 17.88
C LEU A 27 -11.60 3.36 16.51
N LYS A 28 -12.73 4.05 16.33
CA LYS A 28 -13.47 4.06 15.07
C LYS A 28 -12.61 4.61 13.93
N ARG A 29 -12.05 5.82 14.11
CA ARG A 29 -11.19 6.47 13.12
C ARG A 29 -9.93 5.66 12.84
N PHE A 30 -9.40 4.99 13.85
CA PHE A 30 -8.25 4.10 13.69
C PHE A 30 -8.60 2.92 12.78
N ILE A 31 -9.68 2.20 13.07
CA ILE A 31 -10.14 1.06 12.25
C ILE A 31 -10.44 1.48 10.81
N GLU A 32 -11.14 2.60 10.62
CA GLU A 32 -11.47 3.11 9.28
C GLU A 32 -10.22 3.38 8.44
N ARG A 33 -9.25 4.13 9.00
CA ARG A 33 -7.99 4.40 8.28
C ARG A 33 -7.20 3.13 7.99
N SER A 34 -7.12 2.20 8.94
CA SER A 34 -6.41 0.94 8.70
C SER A 34 -7.05 0.08 7.62
N LEU A 35 -8.37 0.17 7.43
CA LEU A 35 -9.05 -0.51 6.32
C LEU A 35 -8.78 0.19 4.98
N ASP A 36 -8.76 1.53 4.96
CA ASP A 36 -8.42 2.30 3.76
C ASP A 36 -6.97 2.00 3.32
N GLU A 37 -6.01 2.09 4.25
CA GLU A 37 -4.58 1.79 4.02
C GLU A 37 -4.35 0.34 3.52
N LEU A 38 -5.14 -0.62 4.03
CA LEU A 38 -5.07 -2.01 3.60
C LEU A 38 -5.52 -2.19 2.14
N VAL A 39 -6.54 -1.44 1.70
CA VAL A 39 -7.02 -1.51 0.32
C VAL A 39 -6.06 -0.80 -0.63
N GLU A 40 -5.55 0.37 -0.23
CA GLU A 40 -4.55 1.13 -1.01
C GLU A 40 -3.29 0.28 -1.26
N SER A 41 -2.77 -0.37 -0.21
CA SER A 41 -1.60 -1.25 -0.35
C SER A 41 -1.88 -2.52 -1.17
N TYR A 42 -3.13 -2.99 -1.23
CA TYR A 42 -3.51 -4.13 -2.06
C TYR A 42 -3.50 -3.77 -3.56
N ASP A 43 -3.91 -2.55 -3.91
CA ASP A 43 -3.89 -2.07 -5.30
C ASP A 43 -2.43 -2.01 -5.81
N ASP A 44 -1.54 -1.39 -5.04
CA ASP A 44 -0.11 -1.29 -5.38
C ASP A 44 0.55 -2.68 -5.53
N ALA A 45 0.28 -3.60 -4.59
CA ALA A 45 0.84 -4.95 -4.66
C ALA A 45 0.28 -5.77 -5.83
N THR A 46 -0.98 -5.52 -6.22
CA THR A 46 -1.61 -6.18 -7.36
C THR A 46 -1.10 -5.62 -8.68
N ILE A 47 -0.95 -4.30 -8.79
CA ILE A 47 -0.34 -3.62 -9.93
C ILE A 47 1.11 -4.10 -10.09
N TYR A 48 1.89 -4.13 -9.00
CA TYR A 48 3.28 -4.61 -9.03
C TYR A 48 3.37 -6.08 -9.48
N ARG A 49 2.48 -6.94 -8.98
CA ARG A 49 2.42 -8.35 -9.42
C ARG A 49 2.01 -8.49 -10.88
N TYR A 50 1.06 -7.68 -11.34
CA TYR A 50 0.62 -7.67 -12.73
C TYR A 50 1.76 -7.25 -13.66
N LEU A 51 2.45 -6.14 -13.33
CA LEU A 51 3.62 -5.68 -14.08
C LEU A 51 4.73 -6.75 -14.14
N GLN A 52 5.02 -7.41 -13.02
CA GLN A 52 5.96 -8.55 -13.00
C GLN A 52 5.58 -9.70 -13.93
N GLN A 53 4.29 -9.95 -14.12
CA GLN A 53 3.79 -11.07 -14.94
C GLN A 53 3.66 -10.70 -16.41
N THR A 54 3.34 -9.45 -16.74
CA THR A 54 3.04 -9.02 -18.11
C THR A 54 4.17 -8.23 -18.77
N ASP A 55 5.07 -7.63 -17.98
CA ASP A 55 6.18 -6.82 -18.46
C ASP A 55 7.48 -7.17 -17.70
N PRO A 56 8.14 -8.28 -18.06
CA PRO A 56 9.34 -8.76 -17.37
C PRO A 56 10.55 -7.83 -17.54
N GLU A 57 10.59 -7.03 -18.61
CA GLU A 57 11.69 -6.10 -18.90
C GLU A 57 11.80 -5.01 -17.82
N GLY A 58 10.69 -4.66 -17.16
CA GLY A 58 10.69 -3.74 -16.01
C GLY A 58 11.41 -4.26 -14.76
N MET A 59 11.83 -5.53 -14.75
CA MET A 59 12.63 -6.15 -13.69
C MET A 59 14.11 -6.31 -14.06
N GLU A 60 14.49 -5.99 -15.31
CA GLU A 60 15.87 -6.01 -15.76
C GLU A 60 16.46 -4.59 -15.72
N MET A 61 17.64 -4.46 -15.13
CA MET A 61 18.37 -3.19 -15.19
C MET A 61 18.80 -2.94 -16.64
N LEU A 62 18.52 -1.74 -17.14
CA LEU A 62 18.97 -1.30 -18.45
C LEU A 62 20.50 -1.44 -18.56
N SER A 63 20.96 -1.93 -19.70
CA SER A 63 22.39 -1.96 -20.04
C SER A 63 22.97 -0.54 -20.13
N GLU A 64 24.31 -0.41 -20.05
CA GLU A 64 24.99 0.89 -20.17
C GLU A 64 24.62 1.62 -21.47
N ASP A 65 24.46 0.87 -22.57
CA ASP A 65 24.07 1.42 -23.88
C ASP A 65 22.63 1.94 -23.89
N GLU A 66 21.70 1.23 -23.25
CA GLU A 66 20.29 1.64 -23.13
C GLU A 66 20.13 2.85 -22.21
N GLN A 67 20.91 2.90 -21.13
CA GLN A 67 20.97 4.07 -20.24
C GLN A 67 21.48 5.30 -20.99
N ALA A 68 22.60 5.17 -21.72
CA ALA A 68 23.15 6.27 -22.51
C ALA A 68 22.18 6.74 -23.61
N ALA A 69 21.44 5.81 -24.24
CA ALA A 69 20.42 6.15 -25.23
C ALA A 69 19.23 6.90 -24.61
N PHE A 70 18.82 6.52 -23.40
CA PHE A 70 17.76 7.20 -22.65
C PHE A 70 18.19 8.61 -22.25
N GLU A 71 19.36 8.76 -21.61
CA GLU A 71 19.90 10.07 -21.19
C GLU A 71 20.01 11.03 -22.36
N LYS A 72 20.55 10.56 -23.50
CA LYS A 72 20.64 11.34 -24.74
C LYS A 72 19.27 11.78 -25.29
N LYS A 73 18.25 10.93 -25.18
CA LYS A 73 16.89 11.22 -25.67
C LYS A 73 16.20 12.30 -24.83
N TYR A 74 16.45 12.33 -23.53
CA TYR A 74 15.80 13.26 -22.59
C TYR A 74 16.69 14.44 -22.16
N GLY A 75 17.95 14.48 -22.60
CA GLY A 75 18.88 15.57 -22.34
C GLY A 75 19.36 15.62 -20.88
N LEU A 76 19.50 14.45 -20.25
CA LEU A 76 20.04 14.29 -18.90
C LEU A 76 21.57 14.15 -18.93
#